data_AF-A0A3C1TMC2-F1
#
_entry.id   AF-A0A3C1TMC2-F1
#
_cell.length_a   1.000
_cell.length_b   1.000
_cell.length_c   1.000
_cell.angle_alpha   90.00
_cell.angle_beta   90.00
_cell.angle_gamma   90.00
#
_symmetry.space_group_name_H-M   'P 1'
#
loop_
_entity.id
_entity.type
_entity.pdbx_description
1 polymer ?
#
loop_
_entity_poly.entity_id
_entity_poly.type
_entity_poly.pdbx_seq_one_letter_code
_entity_poly.pdbx_strand_id
1 'polypeptide(L)'
;MLDATHHSIGGKEYYEYLALDTQIGLVNRHLRKGRECTYGYRVLLEELELQGYVPEVIVSDGGKGISSTLRYFELNIHQRCHVHILRDIRRGFRMPKKRMKSTLRKYYIYKYAKLVLASKNEKQKQLRWQHFERVVLKMWTP
;
A
#
# COMPACT_ATOMS: atom_id res chain seq x y z
N MET A 1 -2.58 -11.55 1.11
CA MET A 1 -2.11 -10.32 0.41
C MET A 1 -2.84 -10.20 -0.91
N LEU A 2 -3.30 -9.00 -1.25
CA LEU A 2 -3.93 -8.68 -2.53
C LEU A 2 -3.08 -7.63 -3.25
N ASP A 3 -2.82 -7.83 -4.53
CA ASP A 3 -2.04 -6.91 -5.38
C ASP A 3 -2.61 -6.86 -6.80
N ALA A 4 -2.23 -5.85 -7.57
CA ALA A 4 -2.55 -5.75 -8.98
C ALA A 4 -1.36 -5.24 -9.80
N THR A 5 -1.09 -5.89 -10.92
CA THR A 5 0.01 -5.56 -11.82
C THR A 5 -0.51 -5.23 -13.21
N HIS A 6 -0.01 -4.12 -13.77
CA HIS A 6 -0.33 -3.71 -15.14
C HIS A 6 0.55 -4.45 -16.15
N HIS A 7 -0.07 -4.90 -17.24
CA HIS A 7 0.57 -5.56 -18.38
C HIS A 7 0.15 -4.90 -19.69
N SER A 8 1.08 -4.82 -20.64
CA SER A 8 0.78 -4.45 -22.03
C SER A 8 0.98 -5.68 -22.92
N ILE A 9 -0.12 -6.22 -23.45
CA ILE A 9 -0.12 -7.45 -24.26
C ILE A 9 -0.68 -7.10 -25.64
N GLY A 10 0.16 -7.17 -26.67
CA GLY A 10 -0.23 -6.80 -28.04
C GLY A 10 -0.77 -5.37 -28.15
N GLY A 11 -0.18 -4.43 -27.40
CA GLY A 11 -0.57 -3.01 -27.39
C GLY A 11 -1.87 -2.71 -26.64
N LYS A 12 -2.49 -3.69 -25.98
CA LYS A 12 -3.69 -3.52 -25.16
C LYS A 12 -3.33 -3.53 -23.68
N GLU A 13 -3.99 -2.69 -22.89
CA GLU A 13 -3.83 -2.64 -21.43
C GLU A 13 -4.55 -3.82 -20.77
N TYR A 14 -3.86 -4.48 -19.85
CA TYR A 14 -4.40 -5.50 -18.96
C TYR A 14 -3.94 -5.26 -17.53
N TYR A 15 -4.73 -5.72 -16.57
CA TYR A 15 -4.36 -5.81 -15.18
C TYR A 15 -4.53 -7.23 -14.69
N GLU A 16 -3.48 -7.76 -14.08
CA GLU A 16 -3.47 -9.04 -13.39
C GLU A 16 -3.67 -8.77 -11.89
N TYR A 17 -4.74 -9.30 -11.34
CA TYR A 17 -5.09 -9.26 -9.94
C TYR A 17 -4.58 -10.51 -9.27
N LEU A 18 -3.91 -10.37 -8.13
CA LEU A 18 -3.20 -11.45 -7.46
C LEU A 18 -3.70 -11.59 -6.02
N ALA A 19 -3.96 -12.82 -5.61
CA ALA A 19 -4.17 -13.20 -4.22
C ALA A 19 -3.03 -14.13 -3.79
N LEU A 20 -2.31 -13.71 -2.75
CA LEU A 20 -1.24 -14.48 -2.15
C LEU A 20 -1.55 -14.80 -0.70
N ASP A 21 -1.37 -16.04 -0.33
CA ASP A 21 -1.32 -16.51 1.05
C ASP A 21 0.15 -16.48 1.53
N THR A 22 0.35 -16.14 2.80
CA THR A 22 1.70 -15.98 3.37
C THR A 22 2.45 -17.29 3.59
N GLN A 23 1.75 -18.43 3.64
CA GLN A 23 2.33 -19.74 3.87
C GLN A 23 2.57 -20.49 2.55
N ILE A 24 1.63 -20.40 1.62
CA ILE A 24 1.64 -21.20 0.38
C ILE A 24 1.94 -20.41 -0.89
N GLY A 25 1.94 -19.07 -0.83
CA GLY A 25 2.27 -18.22 -1.97
C GLY A 25 1.03 -17.86 -2.81
N LEU A 26 1.15 -17.87 -4.14
CA LEU A 26 0.06 -17.45 -5.02
C LEU A 26 -1.10 -18.46 -4.97
N VAL A 27 -2.25 -18.03 -4.48
CA VAL A 27 -3.45 -18.87 -4.32
C VAL A 27 -4.48 -18.64 -5.41
N ASN A 28 -4.57 -17.42 -5.94
CA ASN A 28 -5.44 -17.12 -7.06
C ASN A 28 -4.91 -15.93 -7.88
N ARG A 29 -5.25 -15.89 -9.16
CA ARG A 29 -4.97 -14.76 -10.05
C ARG A 29 -6.04 -14.61 -11.11
N HIS A 30 -6.27 -13.36 -11.52
CA HIS A 30 -7.23 -13.06 -12.57
C HIS A 30 -6.69 -11.97 -13.49
N LEU A 31 -6.62 -12.24 -14.79
CA LEU A 31 -6.17 -11.27 -15.80
C LEU A 31 -7.39 -10.62 -16.47
N ARG A 32 -7.46 -9.29 -16.46
CA ARG A 32 -8.53 -8.55 -17.13
C ARG A 32 -7.98 -7.52 -18.09
N LYS A 33 -8.67 -7.37 -19.21
CA LYS A 33 -8.45 -6.27 -20.15
C LYS A 33 -8.96 -4.96 -19.56
N GLY A 34 -8.22 -3.88 -19.79
CA GLY A 34 -8.56 -2.54 -19.34
C GLY A 34 -7.69 -2.09 -18.17
N ARG A 35 -8.22 -1.16 -17.37
CA ARG A 35 -7.53 -0.58 -16.21
C ARG A 35 -7.91 -1.29 -14.92
N GLU A 36 -7.10 -1.07 -13.88
CA GLU A 36 -7.43 -1.48 -12.52
C GLU A 36 -8.80 -0.92 -12.12
N CYS A 37 -9.70 -1.84 -11.75
CA CYS A 37 -11.06 -1.56 -11.31
C CYS A 37 -11.46 -2.44 -10.13
N THR A 38 -12.45 -1.97 -9.37
CA THR A 38 -13.07 -2.68 -8.23
C THR A 38 -13.55 -4.07 -8.62
N TYR A 39 -14.13 -4.21 -9.81
CA TYR A 39 -14.70 -5.48 -10.25
C TYR A 39 -13.66 -6.61 -10.33
N GLY A 40 -12.41 -6.32 -10.71
CA GLY A 40 -11.36 -7.36 -10.76
C GLY A 40 -10.99 -7.90 -9.38
N TYR A 41 -10.95 -7.06 -8.34
CA TYR A 41 -10.74 -7.52 -6.97
C TYR A 41 -11.96 -8.27 -6.42
N ARG A 42 -13.17 -7.86 -6.81
CA ARG A 42 -14.41 -8.51 -6.39
C ARG A 42 -14.45 -9.96 -6.88
N VAL A 43 -14.24 -10.19 -8.18
CA VAL A 43 -14.21 -11.54 -8.76
C VAL A 43 -13.19 -12.41 -8.04
N LEU A 44 -11.99 -11.87 -7.78
CA LEU A 44 -10.94 -12.59 -7.07
C LEU A 44 -11.37 -13.01 -5.64
N LEU A 45 -12.07 -12.15 -4.90
CA LEU A 45 -12.56 -12.47 -3.56
C LEU A 45 -13.74 -13.46 -3.57
N GLU A 46 -14.67 -13.34 -4.52
CA GLU A 46 -15.78 -14.30 -4.68
C GLU A 46 -15.24 -15.71 -4.98
N GLU A 47 -14.23 -15.82 -5.84
CA GLU A 47 -13.58 -17.11 -6.14
C GLU A 47 -12.86 -17.70 -4.93
N LEU A 48 -12.20 -16.88 -4.11
CA LEU A 48 -11.54 -17.33 -2.89
C LEU A 48 -12.56 -17.82 -1.84
N GLU A 49 -13.67 -17.11 -1.67
CA GLU A 49 -14.76 -17.52 -0.78
C GLU A 49 -15.36 -18.86 -1.21
N LEU A 50 -15.59 -19.06 -2.51
CA LEU A 50 -16.05 -20.34 -3.06
C LEU A 50 -15.06 -21.49 -2.84
N GLN A 51 -13.77 -21.19 -2.73
CA GLN A 51 -12.72 -22.15 -2.40
C GLN A 51 -12.59 -22.38 -0.89
N GLY A 52 -13.41 -21.72 -0.06
CA GLY A 52 -13.38 -21.83 1.39
C GLY A 52 -12.28 -21.01 2.06
N TYR A 53 -11.66 -20.05 1.37
CA TYR A 53 -10.70 -19.14 1.99
C TYR A 53 -11.43 -18.12 2.86
N VAL A 54 -11.11 -18.13 4.15
CA VAL A 54 -11.55 -17.11 5.11
C VAL A 54 -10.33 -16.27 5.48
N PRO A 55 -10.21 -15.03 4.97
CA PRO A 55 -9.07 -14.19 5.29
C PRO A 55 -9.12 -13.74 6.75
N GLU A 56 -8.05 -13.96 7.51
CA GLU A 56 -7.88 -13.40 8.87
C GLU A 56 -7.37 -11.95 8.84
N VAL A 57 -6.47 -11.66 7.90
CA VAL A 57 -5.91 -10.32 7.65
C VAL A 57 -5.74 -10.12 6.16
N ILE A 58 -6.13 -8.93 5.68
CA ILE A 58 -5.94 -8.56 4.27
C ILE A 58 -4.91 -7.45 4.18
N VAL A 59 -3.87 -7.71 3.40
CA VAL A 59 -2.80 -6.73 3.15
C VAL A 59 -2.80 -6.33 1.69
N SER A 60 -2.90 -5.03 1.38
CA SER A 60 -2.85 -4.50 0.00
C SER A 60 -2.24 -3.10 -0.08
N ASP A 61 -2.04 -2.55 -1.29
CA ASP A 61 -1.49 -1.21 -1.50
C ASP A 61 -2.42 -0.06 -1.05
N GLY A 62 -3.71 -0.35 -0.79
CA GLY A 62 -4.74 0.60 -0.39
C GLY A 62 -5.29 1.46 -1.53
N GLY A 63 -5.25 0.98 -2.77
CA GLY A 63 -5.87 1.63 -3.93
C GLY A 63 -7.39 1.78 -3.82
N LYS A 64 -7.98 2.69 -4.62
CA LYS A 64 -9.44 2.95 -4.60
C LYS A 64 -10.27 1.72 -4.96
N GLY A 65 -9.77 0.88 -5.88
CA GLY A 65 -10.44 -0.34 -6.32
C GLY A 65 -10.54 -1.36 -5.17
N ILE A 66 -9.41 -1.64 -4.52
CA ILE A 66 -9.38 -2.59 -3.40
C ILE A 66 -10.16 -2.06 -2.19
N SER A 67 -10.02 -0.79 -1.80
CA SER A 67 -10.79 -0.24 -0.67
C SER A 67 -12.30 -0.25 -0.88
N SER A 68 -12.77 -0.07 -2.12
CA SER A 68 -14.19 -0.20 -2.44
C SER A 68 -14.67 -1.64 -2.38
N THR A 69 -13.81 -2.58 -2.80
CA THR A 69 -14.11 -4.02 -2.76
C THR A 69 -14.19 -4.51 -1.32
N LEU A 70 -13.23 -4.16 -0.46
CA LEU A 70 -13.23 -4.58 0.93
C LEU A 70 -14.45 -4.08 1.70
N ARG A 71 -14.92 -2.86 1.40
CA ARG A 71 -16.18 -2.35 1.95
C ARG A 71 -17.41 -3.13 1.48
N TYR A 72 -17.42 -3.60 0.23
CA TYR A 72 -18.52 -4.41 -0.31
C TYR A 72 -18.63 -5.76 0.41
N PHE A 73 -17.51 -6.38 0.79
CA PHE A 73 -17.47 -7.63 1.57
C PHE A 73 -17.45 -7.41 3.08
N GLU A 74 -17.62 -6.17 3.56
CA GLU A 74 -17.56 -5.83 5.00
C GLU A 74 -16.26 -6.28 5.71
N LEU A 75 -15.16 -6.37 4.96
CA LEU A 75 -13.86 -6.84 5.44
C LEU A 75 -13.07 -5.70 6.11
N ASN A 76 -13.30 -5.52 7.42
CA ASN A 76 -12.64 -4.49 8.23
C ASN A 76 -11.22 -4.87 8.71
N ILE A 77 -10.73 -6.05 8.34
CA ILE A 77 -9.42 -6.61 8.69
C ILE A 77 -8.29 -6.18 7.74
N HIS A 78 -8.38 -4.97 7.19
CA HIS A 78 -7.45 -4.46 6.18
C HIS A 78 -6.27 -3.71 6.78
N GLN A 79 -5.07 -4.04 6.31
CA GLN A 79 -3.85 -3.28 6.55
C GLN A 79 -3.19 -2.89 5.23
N ARG A 80 -2.60 -1.69 5.23
CA ARG A 80 -1.82 -1.25 4.07
C ARG A 80 -0.44 -1.92 4.08
N CYS A 81 -0.06 -2.50 2.95
CA CYS A 81 1.19 -3.23 2.77
C CYS A 81 2.40 -2.32 2.99
N HIS A 82 3.27 -2.68 3.95
CA HIS A 82 4.50 -1.94 4.24
C HIS A 82 5.43 -1.86 3.04
N VAL A 83 5.54 -2.91 2.21
CA VAL A 83 6.37 -2.90 1.00
C VAL A 83 5.88 -1.85 0.00
N HIS A 84 4.56 -1.74 -0.17
CA HIS A 84 3.93 -0.72 -1.00
C HIS A 84 4.18 0.69 -0.47
N ILE A 85 4.06 0.88 0.85
CA ILE A 85 4.38 2.15 1.51
C ILE A 85 5.85 2.51 1.25
N LEU A 86 6.79 1.61 1.46
CA LEU A 86 8.22 1.83 1.22
C LEU A 86 8.52 2.14 -0.26
N ARG A 87 7.87 1.44 -1.19
CA ARG A 87 7.98 1.64 -2.64
C ARG A 87 7.45 3.01 -3.05
N ASP A 88 6.27 3.39 -2.59
CA ASP A 88 5.63 4.67 -2.90
C ASP A 88 6.44 5.83 -2.35
N ILE A 89 7.01 5.66 -1.15
CA ILE A 89 7.92 6.62 -0.59
C ILE A 89 9.16 6.72 -1.49
N ARG A 90 9.82 5.59 -1.82
CA ARG A 90 10.97 5.53 -2.75
C ARG A 90 10.69 6.22 -4.10
N ARG A 91 9.54 5.98 -4.71
CA ARG A 91 9.10 6.56 -6.00
C ARG A 91 8.75 8.05 -5.85
N GLY A 92 8.16 8.45 -4.73
CA GLY A 92 7.89 9.85 -4.39
C GLY A 92 9.15 10.71 -4.31
N PHE A 93 10.30 10.13 -3.95
CA PHE A 93 11.61 10.82 -4.03
C PHE A 93 12.08 11.11 -5.47
N ARG A 94 11.45 10.53 -6.50
CA ARG A 94 11.92 10.61 -7.89
C ARG A 94 11.03 11.48 -8.80
N MET A 95 10.02 12.18 -8.28
CA MET A 95 9.09 12.97 -9.11
C MET A 95 9.46 14.46 -9.25
N PRO A 96 9.08 15.14 -10.35
CA PRO A 96 9.40 16.54 -10.61
C PRO A 96 8.68 17.53 -9.67
N LYS A 97 9.32 18.68 -9.42
CA LYS A 97 9.07 19.71 -8.38
C LYS A 97 7.63 20.22 -8.17
N LYS A 98 6.65 20.00 -9.08
CA LYS A 98 5.34 20.70 -9.06
C LYS A 98 4.27 20.14 -8.09
N ARG A 99 4.41 18.91 -7.55
CA ARG A 99 3.48 18.32 -6.53
C ARG A 99 4.11 18.17 -5.14
N MET A 100 4.97 19.13 -4.78
CA MET A 100 5.93 19.00 -3.67
C MET A 100 5.29 18.96 -2.27
N LYS A 101 4.26 19.75 -1.94
CA LYS A 101 3.86 19.97 -0.53
C LYS A 101 3.37 18.71 0.23
N SER A 102 2.37 17.98 -0.27
CA SER A 102 1.89 16.74 0.40
C SER A 102 2.89 15.59 0.30
N THR A 103 3.68 15.57 -0.78
CA THR A 103 4.73 14.57 -1.04
C THR A 103 5.96 14.79 -0.16
N LEU A 104 6.35 16.05 0.11
CA LEU A 104 7.41 16.44 1.05
C LEU A 104 7.06 16.01 2.47
N ARG A 105 5.80 16.20 2.87
CA ARG A 105 5.35 15.72 4.19
C ARG A 105 5.56 14.22 4.33
N LYS A 106 5.18 13.43 3.32
CA LYS A 106 5.43 11.97 3.28
C LYS A 106 6.93 11.62 3.25
N TYR A 107 7.74 12.37 2.50
CA TYR A 107 9.21 12.27 2.46
C TYR A 107 9.82 12.44 3.85
N TYR A 108 9.42 13.50 4.56
CA TYR A 108 9.98 13.82 5.88
C TYR A 108 9.53 12.80 6.91
N ILE A 109 8.25 12.40 6.90
CA ILE A 109 7.74 11.34 7.78
C ILE A 109 8.58 10.07 7.63
N TYR A 110 8.87 9.64 6.41
CA TYR A 110 9.70 8.46 6.17
C TYR A 110 11.15 8.61 6.63
N LYS A 111 11.81 9.71 6.26
CA LYS A 111 13.19 9.97 6.65
C LYS A 111 13.33 9.95 8.17
N TYR A 112 12.39 10.57 8.88
CA TYR A 112 12.38 10.59 10.33
C TYR A 112 12.01 9.24 10.93
N ALA A 113 11.03 8.51 10.40
CA ALA A 113 10.73 7.14 10.84
C ALA A 113 11.96 6.23 10.71
N LYS A 114 12.69 6.30 9.59
CA LYS A 114 13.94 5.55 9.40
C LYS A 114 15.02 5.96 10.42
N LEU A 115 15.14 7.24 10.73
CA LEU A 115 16.08 7.73 11.75
C LEU A 115 15.68 7.25 13.15
N VAL A 116 14.40 7.29 13.51
CA VAL A 116 13.91 6.81 14.81
C VAL A 116 14.14 5.30 14.95
N LEU A 117 13.84 4.52 13.91
CA LEU A 117 14.07 3.06 13.90
C LEU A 117 15.57 2.70 13.94
N ALA A 118 16.44 3.53 13.37
CA ALA A 118 17.89 3.34 13.42
C ALA A 118 18.53 3.88 14.72
N SER A 119 17.76 4.07 15.80
CA SER A 119 18.29 4.55 17.07
C SER A 119 18.94 3.41 17.84
N LYS A 120 20.14 3.65 18.36
CA LYS A 120 20.93 2.65 19.09
C LYS A 120 20.59 2.59 20.58
N ASN A 121 19.88 3.60 21.09
CA ASN A 121 19.43 3.67 22.48
C ASN A 121 18.20 4.58 22.63
N GLU A 122 17.54 4.50 23.79
CA GLU A 122 16.27 5.19 24.04
C GLU A 122 16.45 6.72 24.07
N LYS A 123 17.57 7.23 24.59
CA LYS A 123 17.89 8.66 24.59
C LYS A 123 17.98 9.23 23.16
N GLN A 124 18.61 8.49 22.25
CA GLN A 124 18.73 8.86 20.84
C GLN A 124 17.38 8.78 20.12
N LYS A 125 16.56 7.78 20.44
CA LYS A 125 15.20 7.64 19.92
C LYS A 125 14.32 8.81 20.35
N GLN A 126 14.38 9.21 21.62
CA GLN A 126 13.59 10.31 22.19
C GLN A 126 13.99 11.67 21.59
N LEU A 127 15.29 11.94 21.41
CA LEU A 127 15.77 13.15 20.73
C LEU A 127 15.32 13.22 19.26
N ARG A 128 15.38 12.09 18.54
CA ARG A 128 14.92 12.01 17.14
C ARG A 128 13.40 12.15 17.02
N TRP A 129 12.65 11.65 18.00
CA TRP A 129 11.20 11.80 18.09
C TRP A 129 10.78 13.25 18.36
N GLN A 130 11.39 13.92 19.33
CA GLN A 130 11.15 15.35 19.60
C GLN A 130 11.47 16.22 18.38
N HIS A 131 12.53 15.89 17.65
CA HIS A 131 12.87 16.56 16.40
C HIS A 131 11.84 16.31 15.29
N PHE A 132 11.31 15.09 15.19
CA PHE A 132 10.23 14.74 14.27
C PHE A 132 8.96 15.55 14.56
N GLU A 133 8.52 15.60 15.82
CA GLU A 133 7.34 16.38 16.22
C GLU A 133 7.52 17.86 15.88
N ARG A 134 8.68 18.44 16.18
CA ARG A 134 8.98 19.84 15.87
C ARG A 134 8.96 20.14 14.37
N VAL A 135 9.51 19.28 13.53
CA VAL A 135 9.65 19.56 12.09
C VAL A 135 8.43 19.14 11.28
N VAL A 136 7.83 18.00 11.60
CA VAL A 136 6.73 17.44 10.82
C VAL A 136 5.37 17.89 11.32
N LEU A 137 5.19 18.11 12.62
CA LEU A 137 3.90 18.56 13.17
C LEU A 137 3.80 20.10 13.20
N LYS A 138 4.86 20.85 13.55
CA LYS A 138 4.78 22.33 13.64
C LYS A 138 5.00 23.09 12.32
N MET A 139 5.79 22.59 11.36
CA MET A 139 5.94 23.30 10.07
C MET A 139 4.75 23.11 9.11
N TRP A 140 3.82 22.20 9.44
CA TRP A 140 2.74 21.77 8.55
C TRP A 140 1.36 21.83 9.22
N THR A 141 1.22 22.61 10.30
CA THR A 141 -0.08 23.07 10.80
C THR A 141 -0.77 23.91 9.71
N PRO A 142 -2.09 23.72 9.48
CA PRO A 142 -2.84 24.46 8.47
C PRO A 142 -2.82 25.97 8.72
#